data_AF-A0A7G6SF18-F1
#
_entry.id   AF-A0A7G6SF18-F1
#
_cell.length_a   1.000
_cell.length_b   1.000
_cell.length_c   1.000
_cell.angle_alpha   90.00
_cell.angle_beta   90.00
_cell.angle_gamma   90.00
#
_symmetry.space_group_name_H-M   'P 1'
#
loop_
_entity.id
_entity.type
_entity.pdbx_description
1 polymer ?
#
loop_
_entity_poly.entity_id
_entity_poly.type
_entity_poly.pdbx_seq_one_letter_code
_entity_poly.pdbx_strand_id
1 'polypeptide(L)' 'MWIKLTDVNGDHITVNFAHVVSFNPYGTGTHIVTITAGLTFFVKETIDDIQAKVGITSN' A
#
# COMPACT_ATOMS: atom_id res chain seq x y z
N MET A 1 -5.90 -8.33 7.14
CA MET A 1 -4.50 -8.26 7.61
C MET A 1 -4.12 -6.78 7.67
N TRP A 2 -3.53 -6.30 8.75
CA TRP A 2 -3.11 -4.90 8.86
C TRP A 2 -1.62 -4.78 8.58
N ILE A 3 -1.23 -3.83 7.73
CA ILE A 3 0.17 -3.53 7.44
C ILE A 3 0.48 -2.06 7.72
N LYS A 4 1.72 -1.80 8.16
CA LYS A 4 2.23 -0.44 8.37
C LYS A 4 2.98 0.02 7.13
N LEU A 5 2.61 1.20 6.64
CA LEU A 5 3.17 1.86 5.47
C LEU A 5 3.54 3.31 5.80
N THR A 6 4.22 3.96 4.86
CA THR A 6 4.68 5.33 4.99
C THR A 6 4.03 6.17 3.91
N ASP A 7 3.16 7.11 4.28
CA ASP A 7 2.57 8.07 3.36
C ASP A 7 3.67 8.90 2.67
N VAL A 8 3.39 9.43 1.47
CA VAL A 8 4.31 10.31 0.73
C VAL A 8 4.78 11.52 1.55
N ASN A 9 3.96 11.99 2.50
CA ASN A 9 4.31 13.07 3.42
C ASN A 9 5.27 12.64 4.55
N GLY A 10 5.52 11.34 4.72
CA GLY A 10 6.41 10.78 5.74
C GLY A 10 5.71 10.24 6.98
N ASP A 11 4.39 10.40 7.07
CA ASP A 11 3.60 9.86 8.18
C ASP A 11 3.45 8.35 8.07
N HIS A 12 3.46 7.67 9.22
CA HIS A 12 3.18 6.24 9.25
C HIS A 12 1.68 5.99 9.31
N ILE A 13 1.17 5.21 8.36
CA ILE A 13 -0.24 4.82 8.29
C ILE A 13 -0.37 3.30 8.47
N THR A 14 -1.54 2.89 8.97
CA THR A 14 -1.89 1.46 9.05
C THR A 14 -3.04 1.19 8.10
N VAL A 15 -2.85 0.27 7.16
CA VAL A 15 -3.83 -0.08 6.13
C VAL A 15 -4.32 -1.50 6.37
N ASN A 16 -5.64 -1.70 6.38
CA ASN A 16 -6.20 -3.04 6.35
C ASN A 16 -6.16 -3.56 4.92
N PHE A 17 -5.19 -4.44 4.64
CA PHE A 17 -4.98 -5.00 3.32
C PHE A 17 -6.13 -5.87 2.82
N ALA A 18 -7.01 -6.35 3.71
CA ALA A 18 -8.23 -7.04 3.30
C ALA A 18 -9.22 -6.11 2.57
N HIS A 19 -9.06 -4.79 2.72
CA HIS A 19 -9.90 -3.77 2.09
C HIS A 19 -9.20 -3.11 0.88
N VAL A 20 -8.03 -3.59 0.47
CA VAL A 20 -7.30 -3.09 -0.70
C VAL A 20 -7.81 -3.82 -1.94
N VAL A 21 -8.18 -3.05 -2.96
CA VAL A 21 -8.64 -3.55 -4.27
C VAL A 21 -7.48 -3.66 -5.24
N SER A 22 -6.61 -2.66 -5.25
CA SER A 22 -5.40 -2.65 -6.07
C SER A 22 -4.33 -1.76 -5.46
N PHE A 23 -3.09 -2.02 -5.82
CA PHE A 23 -1.95 -1.17 -5.49
C PHE A 23 -1.05 -1.09 -6.72
N ASN A 24 -0.84 0.11 -7.23
CA ASN A 24 -0.24 0.36 -8.55
C ASN A 24 0.97 1.28 -8.42
N PRO A 25 1.99 1.19 -9.31
CA PRO A 25 3.14 2.07 -9.22
C PRO A 25 2.73 3.54 -9.32
N TYR A 26 3.33 4.39 -8.49
CA TYR A 26 3.09 5.84 -8.49
C TYR A 26 4.38 6.58 -8.14
N GLY A 27 5.04 7.16 -9.16
CA GLY A 27 6.35 7.77 -9.00
C GLY A 27 7.36 6.73 -8.50
N THR A 28 8.05 7.04 -7.39
CA THR A 28 8.95 6.09 -6.71
C THR A 28 8.26 5.22 -5.66
N GLY A 29 6.95 5.36 -5.48
CA GLY A 29 6.16 4.63 -4.49
C GLY A 29 4.93 3.95 -5.09
N THR A 30 3.86 3.82 -4.31
CA THR A 30 2.66 3.06 -4.70
C THR A 30 1.37 3.81 -4.36
N HIS A 31 0.40 3.79 -5.27
CA HIS A 31 -0.96 4.24 -5.04
C HIS A 31 -1.85 3.05 -4.67
N ILE A 32 -2.42 3.10 -3.46
CA ILE A 32 -3.29 2.07 -2.89
C ILE A 32 -4.75 2.51 -3.00
N VAL A 33 -5.56 1.68 -3.66
CA VAL A 33 -7.00 1.86 -3.80
C VAL A 33 -7.72 0.90 -2.88
N THR A 34 -8.64 1.41 -2.05
CA THR A 34 -9.45 0.59 -1.15
C THR A 34 -10.88 0.42 -1.63
N ILE A 35 -11.61 -0.52 -1.02
CA ILE A 35 -13.04 -0.74 -1.27
C ILE A 35 -13.91 0.43 -0.82
N THR A 36 -13.42 1.27 0.10
CA THR A 36 -14.15 2.44 0.60
C THR A 36 -14.03 3.56 -0.43
N ALA A 37 -15.17 4.00 -0.97
CA ALA A 37 -15.21 5.05 -1.98
C ALA A 37 -14.47 6.32 -1.52
N GLY A 38 -13.52 6.78 -2.33
CA GLY A 38 -12.72 7.98 -2.07
C GLY A 38 -11.57 7.79 -1.06
N LEU A 39 -11.42 6.61 -0.46
CA LEU A 39 -10.30 6.31 0.42
C LEU A 39 -9.17 5.65 -0.37
N THR A 40 -8.15 6.44 -0.67
CA THR A 40 -6.92 6.01 -1.32
C THR A 40 -5.71 6.50 -0.55
N PHE A 41 -4.58 5.83 -0.71
CA PHE A 41 -3.32 6.22 -0.07
C PHE A 41 -2.19 6.29 -1.10
N PHE A 42 -1.29 7.25 -0.94
CA PHE A 42 -0.06 7.32 -1.70
C PHE A 42 1.08 7.06 -0.73
N VAL A 43 1.82 5.98 -0.95
CA VAL A 43 2.84 5.50 0.00
C VAL A 43 4.21 5.46 -0.66
N LYS A 44 5.26 5.54 0.14
CA LYS A 44 6.66 5.51 -0.31
C LYS A 44 7.14 4.10 -0.65
N GLU A 45 6.52 3.08 -0.07
CA GLU A 45 6.81 1.68 -0.38
C GLU A 45 6.54 1.37 -1.87
N THR A 46 7.44 0.58 -2.46
CA THR A 46 7.24 0.01 -3.79
C THR A 46 6.23 -1.14 -3.75
N ILE A 47 5.81 -1.62 -4.93
CA ILE A 47 4.95 -2.81 -5.03
C ILE A 47 5.64 -4.02 -4.38
N ASP A 48 6.93 -4.21 -4.63
CA ASP A 48 7.69 -5.34 -4.10
C ASP A 48 7.77 -5.28 -2.57
N ASP A 49 7.98 -4.09 -2.00
CA ASP A 49 7.96 -3.88 -0.55
C ASP A 49 6.60 -4.25 0.06
N ILE A 50 5.51 -3.84 -0.59
CA ILE A 50 4.15 -4.13 -0.15
C ILE A 50 3.88 -5.64 -0.26
N GLN A 51 4.24 -6.27 -1.37
CA GLN A 51 4.11 -7.72 -1.58
C GLN A 51 4.85 -8.51 -0.51
N ALA A 52 6.10 -8.16 -0.23
CA ALA A 52 6.88 -8.79 0.85
C ALA A 52 6.19 -8.65 2.21
N LYS A 53 5.65 -7.46 2.54
CA LYS A 53 4.91 -7.21 3.79
C LYS A 53 3.63 -8.03 3.91
N VAL A 54 2.97 -8.38 2.80
CA VAL A 54 1.76 -9.21 2.80
C VAL A 54 2.02 -10.69 2.54
N GLY A 55 3.30 -11.09 2.49
CA GLY A 55 3.70 -12.50 2.32
C GLY A 55 3.61 -13.00 0.87
N ILE A 56 3.56 -12.11 -0.11
CA ILE A 56 3.69 -12.45 -1.52
C ILE A 56 5.18 -12.38 -1.86
N THR A 57 5.82 -13.53 -2.05
CA THR A 57 7.19 -13.63 -2.55
C THR A 57 7.17 -13.82 -4.05
N SER A 58 7.79 -12.90 -4.79
CA SER A 58 8.03 -13.06 -6.22
C SER A 58 8.97 -14.26 -6.43
N ASN A 59 8.47 -15.29 -7.13
CA ASN A 59 9.28 -16.45 -7.55
C ASN A 59 10.23 -16.08 -8.70
#